data_AF-A0A2N1C6Z4-F1
#
_entry.id   AF-A0A2N1C6Z4-F1
#
_cell.length_a   1.000
_cell.length_b   1.000
_cell.length_c   1.000
_cell.angle_alpha   90.00
_cell.angle_beta   90.00
_cell.angle_gamma   90.00
#
_symmetry.space_group_name_H-M   'P 1'
#
loop_
_entity.id
_entity.type
_entity.pdbx_description
1 polymer ?
#
loop_
_entity_poly.entity_id
_entity_poly.type
_entity_poly.pdbx_seq_one_letter_code
_entity_poly.pdbx_strand_id
1 'polypeptide(L)'
;MIFKDSNFSEQTAWISVTFTVFIAWFYANGMKQLEGTFSTHADQIVGLWAKTMFASIIFAVIAFSALAIMRKFSGDDDDNLLIDERDELIEARATRWAYYNLSTCIIILFVHIFCQGVITNYPFFPNVPPIDFLIHGVMFSSLLVEFILRASQIYRYRKAA
;
A
#
# COMPACT_ATOMS: atom_id res chain seq x y z
N MET A 1 0.86 24.08 -4.78
CA MET A 1 1.49 23.40 -5.92
C MET A 1 2.23 22.19 -5.37
N ILE A 2 1.73 20.97 -5.57
CA ILE A 2 2.42 19.75 -5.11
C ILE A 2 3.54 19.34 -6.07
N PHE A 3 3.47 19.81 -7.32
CA PHE A 3 4.31 19.33 -8.43
C PHE A 3 5.27 20.37 -9.05
N LYS A 4 5.35 21.61 -8.51
CA LYS A 4 6.14 22.67 -9.20
C LYS A 4 7.64 22.35 -9.25
N ASP A 5 8.15 21.66 -8.24
CA ASP A 5 9.59 21.45 -8.02
C ASP A 5 9.93 19.97 -7.77
N SER A 6 9.04 19.03 -8.13
CA SER A 6 9.20 17.60 -7.86
C SER A 6 9.70 16.83 -9.08
N ASN A 7 10.78 16.05 -8.92
CA ASN A 7 11.31 15.17 -9.97
C ASN A 7 10.34 14.01 -10.31
N PHE A 8 10.60 13.31 -11.42
CA PHE A 8 9.73 12.22 -11.90
C PHE A 8 9.51 11.10 -10.85
N SER A 9 10.56 10.75 -10.11
CA SER A 9 10.52 9.72 -9.07
C SER A 9 9.63 10.14 -7.89
N GLU A 10 9.68 11.40 -7.49
CA GLU A 10 8.79 11.97 -6.46
C GLU A 10 7.35 12.03 -6.97
N GLN A 11 7.11 12.41 -8.23
CA GLN A 11 5.76 12.40 -8.83
C GLN A 11 5.17 10.98 -8.83
N THR A 12 5.98 9.99 -9.18
CA THR A 12 5.59 8.57 -9.13
C THR A 12 5.26 8.13 -7.70
N ALA A 13 6.06 8.53 -6.72
CA ALA A 13 5.80 8.24 -5.31
C ALA A 13 4.48 8.88 -4.82
N TRP A 14 4.20 10.14 -5.21
CA TRP A 14 2.93 10.82 -4.89
C TRP A 14 1.70 10.13 -5.48
N ILE A 15 1.79 9.72 -6.75
CA ILE A 15 0.74 8.95 -7.41
C ILE A 15 0.51 7.63 -6.66
N SER A 16 1.59 6.95 -6.30
CA SER A 16 1.55 5.66 -5.61
C SER A 16 0.93 5.78 -4.22
N VAL A 17 1.29 6.79 -3.41
CA VAL A 17 0.63 7.04 -2.10
C VAL A 17 -0.87 7.28 -2.28
N THR A 18 -1.25 8.14 -3.23
CA THR A 18 -2.66 8.47 -3.49
C THR A 18 -3.44 7.21 -3.86
N PHE A 19 -2.84 6.38 -4.70
CA PHE A 19 -3.40 5.11 -5.12
C PHE A 19 -3.54 4.12 -3.95
N THR A 20 -2.51 3.96 -3.12
CA THR A 20 -2.56 3.08 -1.95
C THR A 20 -3.69 3.47 -0.99
N VAL A 21 -3.85 4.78 -0.74
CA VAL A 21 -4.96 5.29 0.09
C VAL A 21 -6.32 5.01 -0.55
N PHE A 22 -6.44 5.21 -1.87
CA PHE A 22 -7.67 4.89 -2.60
C PHE A 22 -8.02 3.40 -2.51
N ILE A 23 -7.06 2.49 -2.70
CA ILE A 23 -7.29 1.04 -2.60
C ILE A 23 -7.63 0.61 -1.17
N ALA A 24 -6.95 1.17 -0.17
CA ALA A 24 -7.31 0.93 1.23
C ALA A 24 -8.74 1.34 1.54
N TRP A 25 -9.16 2.52 1.06
CA TRP A 25 -10.53 2.99 1.19
C TRP A 25 -11.53 2.10 0.43
N PHE A 26 -11.23 1.74 -0.82
CA PHE A 26 -12.08 0.87 -1.63
C PHE A 26 -12.30 -0.49 -0.96
N TYR A 27 -11.22 -1.13 -0.52
CA TYR A 27 -11.27 -2.42 0.15
C TYR A 27 -12.03 -2.35 1.49
N ALA A 28 -11.76 -1.32 2.30
CA ALA A 28 -12.46 -1.11 3.57
C ALA A 28 -13.97 -0.90 3.41
N ASN A 29 -14.41 -0.21 2.34
CA ASN A 29 -15.84 -0.07 2.05
C ASN A 29 -16.46 -1.38 1.56
N GLY A 30 -15.74 -2.14 0.74
CA GLY A 30 -16.19 -3.46 0.31
C GLY A 30 -16.33 -4.46 1.46
N MET A 31 -15.45 -4.37 2.48
CA MET A 31 -15.57 -5.21 3.69
C MET A 31 -16.88 -5.01 4.44
N LYS A 32 -17.44 -3.79 4.45
CA LYS A 32 -18.73 -3.50 5.11
C LYS A 32 -19.92 -4.18 4.44
N GLN A 33 -19.74 -4.66 3.22
CA GLN A 33 -20.77 -5.32 2.41
C GLN A 33 -20.65 -6.85 2.44
N LEU A 34 -19.66 -7.39 3.17
CA LEU A 34 -19.49 -8.83 3.32
C LEU A 34 -20.53 -9.37 4.31
N GLU A 35 -21.15 -10.48 3.94
CA GLU A 35 -22.06 -11.22 4.80
C GLU A 35 -21.34 -12.45 5.37
N GLY A 36 -21.35 -12.58 6.69
CA GLY A 36 -20.74 -13.73 7.38
C GLY A 36 -19.21 -13.70 7.44
N THR A 37 -18.63 -14.90 7.53
CA THR A 37 -17.19 -15.13 7.72
C THR A 37 -16.61 -15.95 6.57
N PHE A 38 -15.29 -16.05 6.50
CA PHE A 38 -14.58 -16.84 5.49
C PHE A 38 -15.02 -18.31 5.47
N SER A 39 -15.34 -18.90 6.62
CA SER A 39 -15.84 -20.28 6.68
C SER A 39 -17.23 -20.49 6.06
N THR A 40 -18.02 -19.42 5.90
CA THR A 40 -19.41 -19.49 5.43
C THR A 40 -19.61 -18.88 4.04
N HIS A 41 -18.86 -17.81 3.72
CA HIS A 41 -18.99 -17.02 2.49
C HIS A 41 -17.62 -16.67 1.90
N ALA A 42 -16.76 -17.68 1.75
CA ALA A 42 -15.42 -17.52 1.17
C ALA A 42 -15.47 -16.87 -0.24
N ASP A 43 -16.50 -17.17 -1.02
CA ASP A 43 -16.73 -16.62 -2.36
C ASP A 43 -16.88 -15.09 -2.35
N GLN A 44 -17.55 -14.52 -1.34
CA GLN A 44 -17.69 -13.07 -1.21
C GLN A 44 -16.36 -12.38 -0.90
N ILE A 45 -15.56 -12.97 0.00
CA ILE A 45 -14.23 -12.45 0.38
C ILE A 45 -13.26 -12.51 -0.80
N VAL A 46 -13.18 -13.67 -1.47
CA VAL A 46 -12.37 -13.84 -2.67
C VAL A 46 -12.84 -12.91 -3.78
N GLY A 47 -14.16 -12.74 -3.94
CA GLY A 47 -14.75 -11.78 -4.87
C GLY A 47 -14.34 -10.34 -4.58
N LEU A 48 -14.30 -9.93 -3.31
CA LEU A 48 -13.82 -8.61 -2.91
C LEU A 48 -12.33 -8.42 -3.25
N TRP A 49 -11.50 -9.43 -2.99
CA TRP A 49 -10.08 -9.41 -3.36
C TRP A 49 -9.89 -9.25 -4.87
N ALA A 50 -10.61 -10.05 -5.66
CA ALA A 50 -10.58 -9.96 -7.11
C ALA A 50 -11.00 -8.56 -7.61
N LYS A 51 -12.12 -8.03 -7.10
CA LYS A 51 -12.59 -6.66 -7.43
C LYS A 51 -11.53 -5.61 -7.09
N THR A 52 -10.89 -5.75 -5.93
CA THR A 52 -9.85 -4.83 -5.47
C THR A 52 -8.60 -4.90 -6.35
N MET A 53 -8.20 -6.10 -6.76
CA MET A 53 -7.10 -6.31 -7.71
C MET A 53 -7.42 -5.70 -9.09
N PHE A 54 -8.61 -5.91 -9.62
CA PHE A 54 -9.03 -5.31 -10.88
C PHE A 54 -9.06 -3.77 -10.80
N ALA A 55 -9.64 -3.22 -9.74
CA ALA A 55 -9.62 -1.77 -9.49
C ALA A 55 -8.18 -1.23 -9.41
N SER A 56 -7.29 -2.00 -8.78
CA SER A 56 -5.86 -1.67 -8.66
C SER A 56 -5.17 -1.58 -10.02
N ILE A 57 -5.40 -2.57 -10.89
CA ILE A 57 -4.83 -2.61 -12.25
C ILE A 57 -5.35 -1.44 -13.09
N ILE A 58 -6.67 -1.22 -13.10
CA ILE A 58 -7.29 -0.14 -13.89
C ILE A 58 -6.72 1.22 -13.47
N PHE A 59 -6.63 1.47 -12.16
CA PHE A 59 -6.09 2.72 -11.66
C PHE A 59 -4.61 2.88 -12.01
N ALA A 60 -3.79 1.83 -11.85
CA ALA A 60 -2.38 1.88 -12.21
C ALA A 60 -2.21 2.25 -13.69
N VAL A 61 -2.98 1.62 -14.59
CA VAL A 61 -2.96 1.95 -16.03
C VAL A 61 -3.30 3.43 -16.27
N ILE A 62 -4.37 3.94 -15.65
CA ILE A 62 -4.79 5.34 -15.81
C ILE A 62 -3.70 6.30 -15.29
N ALA A 63 -3.19 6.04 -14.09
CA ALA A 63 -2.25 6.92 -13.41
C ALA A 63 -0.89 7.00 -14.15
N PHE A 64 -0.33 5.86 -14.56
CA PHE A 64 0.93 5.84 -15.30
C PHE A 64 0.78 6.33 -16.74
N SER A 65 -0.38 6.11 -17.38
CA SER A 65 -0.66 6.72 -18.69
C SER A 65 -0.72 8.25 -18.59
N ALA A 66 -1.39 8.78 -17.57
CA ALA A 66 -1.45 10.23 -17.34
C ALA A 66 -0.06 10.83 -17.07
N LEU A 67 0.76 10.16 -16.26
CA LEU A 67 2.15 10.58 -16.00
C LEU A 67 3.00 10.59 -17.27
N ALA A 68 2.91 9.54 -18.10
CA ALA A 68 3.62 9.46 -19.37
C ALA A 68 3.21 10.58 -20.35
N ILE A 69 1.91 10.89 -20.41
CA ILE A 69 1.39 11.99 -21.23
C ILE A 69 1.94 13.34 -20.73
N MET A 70 1.89 13.59 -19.42
CA MET A 70 2.42 14.83 -18.85
C MET A 70 3.91 15.00 -19.16
N ARG A 71 4.72 13.95 -19.05
CA ARG A 71 6.15 13.99 -19.40
C ARG A 71 6.39 14.39 -20.85
N LYS A 72 5.63 13.81 -21.79
CA LYS A 72 5.72 14.15 -23.22
C LYS A 72 5.49 15.64 -23.48
N PHE A 73 4.62 16.28 -22.70
CA PHE A 73 4.34 17.72 -22.84
C PHE A 73 5.36 18.63 -22.13
N SER A 74 6.09 18.11 -21.13
CA SER A 74 7.05 18.90 -20.34
C SER A 74 8.46 18.99 -20.96
N GLY A 75 8.81 18.14 -21.92
CA GLY A 75 10.10 18.23 -22.65
C GLY A 75 11.35 17.89 -21.82
N ASP A 76 11.19 17.12 -20.73
CA ASP A 76 12.20 16.83 -19.73
C ASP A 76 12.91 15.49 -20.06
N ASP A 77 14.03 15.55 -20.82
CA ASP A 77 14.74 14.35 -21.30
C ASP A 77 16.25 14.26 -20.95
N ASP A 78 16.91 15.29 -20.39
CA ASP A 78 18.39 15.39 -20.54
C ASP A 78 19.31 15.43 -19.29
N ASP A 79 18.87 15.22 -18.04
CA ASP A 79 19.74 15.32 -16.84
C ASP A 79 19.82 14.03 -15.96
N ASN A 80 19.94 12.85 -16.60
CA ASN A 80 19.62 11.57 -15.96
C ASN A 80 20.70 10.93 -15.04
N LEU A 81 22.00 11.24 -15.20
CA LEU A 81 23.07 10.42 -14.58
C LEU A 81 23.26 10.64 -13.07
N LEU A 82 23.18 11.87 -12.56
CA LEU A 82 23.33 12.15 -11.11
C LEU A 82 22.02 11.95 -10.32
N ILE A 83 20.88 11.97 -11.01
CA ILE A 83 19.56 11.70 -10.44
C ILE A 83 19.43 10.21 -10.08
N ASP A 84 20.05 9.32 -10.86
CA ASP A 84 19.96 7.88 -10.70
C ASP A 84 20.54 7.36 -9.36
N GLU A 85 21.81 7.69 -9.03
CA GLU A 85 22.44 7.24 -7.77
C GLU A 85 21.69 7.76 -6.52
N ARG A 86 21.18 9.00 -6.57
CA ARG A 86 20.41 9.57 -5.47
C ARG A 86 19.09 8.83 -5.29
N ASP A 87 18.40 8.57 -6.39
CA ASP A 87 17.09 7.94 -6.39
C ASP A 87 17.21 6.48 -5.90
N GLU A 88 18.27 5.76 -6.30
CA GLU A 88 18.63 4.44 -5.77
C GLU A 88 18.83 4.47 -4.24
N LEU A 89 19.58 5.44 -3.72
CA LEU A 89 19.81 5.59 -2.28
C LEU A 89 18.51 5.89 -1.51
N ILE A 90 17.64 6.72 -2.09
CA ILE A 90 16.33 7.03 -1.50
C ILE A 90 15.45 5.78 -1.49
N GLU A 91 15.40 5.04 -2.60
CA GLU A 91 14.67 3.79 -2.73
C GLU A 91 15.17 2.75 -1.73
N ALA A 92 16.47 2.45 -1.69
CA ALA A 92 17.04 1.47 -0.76
C ALA A 92 16.70 1.79 0.70
N ARG A 93 16.76 3.07 1.09
CA ARG A 93 16.42 3.51 2.44
C ARG A 93 14.92 3.43 2.72
N ALA A 94 14.07 3.73 1.76
CA ALA A 94 12.62 3.61 1.91
C ALA A 94 12.20 2.13 1.97
N THR A 95 12.78 1.29 1.12
CA THR A 95 12.60 -0.17 1.10
C THR A 95 12.98 -0.79 2.43
N ARG A 96 14.08 -0.34 3.06
CA ARG A 96 14.44 -0.79 4.41
C ARG A 96 13.33 -0.51 5.44
N TRP A 97 12.69 0.65 5.40
CA TRP A 97 11.56 0.97 6.28
C TRP A 97 10.33 0.13 5.97
N ALA A 98 10.04 -0.09 4.68
CA ALA A 98 8.96 -0.96 4.23
C ALA A 98 9.16 -2.40 4.74
N TYR A 99 10.38 -2.94 4.68
CA TYR A 99 10.71 -4.25 5.23
C TYR A 99 10.50 -4.33 6.74
N TYR A 100 11.01 -3.36 7.51
CA TYR A 100 10.77 -3.34 8.95
C TYR A 100 9.28 -3.26 9.29
N ASN A 101 8.51 -2.48 8.53
CA ASN A 101 7.07 -2.43 8.70
C ASN A 101 6.42 -3.78 8.38
N LEU A 102 6.75 -4.41 7.25
CA LEU A 102 6.20 -5.72 6.87
C LEU A 102 6.47 -6.76 7.95
N SER A 103 7.72 -6.87 8.42
CA SER A 103 8.08 -7.79 9.50
C SER A 103 7.27 -7.51 10.78
N THR A 104 7.11 -6.24 11.14
CA THR A 104 6.32 -5.84 12.31
C THR A 104 4.85 -6.23 12.15
N CYS A 105 4.25 -5.96 11.00
CA CYS A 105 2.87 -6.33 10.70
C CYS A 105 2.67 -7.85 10.79
N ILE A 106 3.54 -8.63 10.17
CA ILE A 106 3.47 -10.10 10.21
C ILE A 106 3.56 -10.59 11.66
N ILE A 107 4.51 -10.09 12.46
CA ILE A 107 4.64 -10.45 13.88
C ILE A 107 3.37 -10.12 14.64
N ILE A 108 2.79 -8.94 14.45
CA ILE A 108 1.54 -8.52 15.11
C ILE A 108 0.39 -9.45 14.73
N LEU A 109 0.24 -9.80 13.45
CA LEU A 109 -0.81 -10.73 12.98
C LEU A 109 -0.67 -12.10 13.65
N PHE A 110 0.54 -12.66 13.71
CA PHE A 110 0.78 -13.95 14.36
C PHE A 110 0.57 -13.90 15.88
N VAL A 111 1.05 -12.85 16.54
CA VAL A 111 0.85 -12.65 17.98
C VAL A 111 -0.65 -12.56 18.30
N HIS A 112 -1.41 -11.81 17.49
CA HIS A 112 -2.86 -11.70 17.66
C HIS A 112 -3.55 -13.07 17.56
N ILE A 113 -3.27 -13.84 16.51
CA ILE A 113 -3.85 -15.18 16.31
C ILE A 113 -3.48 -16.12 17.44
N PHE A 114 -2.22 -16.13 17.86
CA PHE A 114 -1.74 -16.94 18.97
C PHE A 114 -2.45 -16.57 20.28
N CYS A 115 -2.53 -15.26 20.59
CA CYS A 115 -3.22 -14.77 21.78
C CYS A 115 -4.71 -15.12 21.78
N GLN A 116 -5.40 -15.02 20.64
CA GLN A 116 -6.81 -15.40 20.52
C GLN A 116 -7.03 -16.90 20.78
N GLY A 117 -6.06 -17.75 20.44
CA GLY A 117 -6.14 -19.20 20.67
C GLY A 117 -5.79 -19.65 22.10
N VAL A 118 -4.93 -18.89 22.80
CA VAL A 118 -4.38 -19.31 24.11
C VAL A 118 -4.98 -18.53 25.29
N ILE A 119 -5.35 -17.26 25.10
CA ILE A 119 -5.84 -16.39 26.16
C ILE A 119 -7.37 -16.47 26.22
N THR A 120 -7.90 -16.99 27.33
CA THR A 120 -9.34 -16.97 27.59
C THR A 120 -9.85 -15.52 27.65
N ASN A 121 -10.96 -15.22 26.97
CA ASN A 121 -11.56 -13.87 26.89
C ASN A 121 -10.62 -12.79 26.30
N TYR A 122 -9.79 -13.14 25.32
CA TYR A 122 -8.95 -12.17 24.62
C TYR A 122 -9.78 -10.99 24.06
N PRO A 123 -9.47 -9.73 24.43
CA PRO A 123 -10.39 -8.60 24.25
C PRO A 123 -10.34 -7.94 22.87
N PHE A 124 -9.36 -8.28 22.03
CA PHE A 124 -9.19 -7.66 20.72
C PHE A 124 -9.87 -8.50 19.64
N PHE A 125 -10.77 -7.87 18.87
CA PHE A 125 -11.54 -8.52 17.80
C PHE A 125 -12.20 -9.85 18.22
N PRO A 126 -12.89 -9.92 19.38
CA PRO A 126 -13.35 -11.19 19.95
C PRO A 126 -14.37 -11.93 19.07
N ASN A 127 -15.06 -11.20 18.19
CA ASN A 127 -16.08 -11.73 17.28
C ASN A 127 -15.57 -11.98 15.87
N VAL A 128 -14.26 -11.79 15.61
CA VAL A 128 -13.66 -12.01 14.30
C VAL A 128 -12.90 -13.33 14.34
N PRO A 129 -13.22 -14.31 13.46
CA PRO A 129 -12.45 -15.54 13.40
C PRO A 129 -10.97 -15.25 13.06
N PRO A 130 -10.02 -16.04 13.59
CA PRO A 130 -8.59 -15.80 13.36
C PRO A 130 -8.20 -15.78 11.88
N ILE A 131 -8.83 -16.62 11.05
CA ILE A 131 -8.56 -16.70 9.61
C ILE A 131 -9.02 -15.43 8.90
N ASP A 132 -10.23 -14.94 9.18
CA ASP A 132 -10.75 -13.69 8.64
C ASP A 132 -9.85 -12.50 9.01
N PHE A 133 -9.43 -12.44 10.27
CA PHE A 133 -8.48 -11.42 10.73
C PHE A 133 -7.15 -11.50 9.97
N LEU A 134 -6.62 -12.70 9.76
CA LEU A 134 -5.37 -12.89 9.01
C LEU A 134 -5.51 -12.43 7.56
N ILE A 135 -6.58 -12.84 6.87
CA ILE A 135 -6.82 -12.49 5.45
C ILE A 135 -6.89 -10.98 5.29
N HIS A 136 -7.80 -10.31 6.02
CA HIS A 136 -7.93 -8.86 5.91
C HIS A 136 -6.68 -8.13 6.45
N GLY A 137 -6.08 -8.65 7.50
CA GLY A 137 -4.85 -8.14 8.10
C GLY A 137 -3.67 -8.15 7.14
N VAL A 138 -3.46 -9.21 6.37
CA VAL A 138 -2.40 -9.30 5.34
C VAL A 138 -2.65 -8.28 4.22
N MET A 139 -3.90 -8.11 3.78
CA MET A 139 -4.23 -7.11 2.76
C MET A 139 -3.91 -5.68 3.23
N PHE A 140 -4.37 -5.29 4.43
CA PHE A 140 -4.06 -3.96 4.96
C PHE A 140 -2.58 -3.79 5.32
N SER A 141 -1.91 -4.84 5.77
CA SER A 141 -0.47 -4.80 6.03
C SER A 141 0.30 -4.52 4.74
N SER A 142 -0.05 -5.19 3.63
CA SER A 142 0.57 -4.95 2.33
C SER A 142 0.36 -3.50 1.85
N LEU A 143 -0.83 -2.96 2.04
CA LEU A 143 -1.13 -1.55 1.72
C LEU A 143 -0.36 -0.58 2.62
N LEU A 144 -0.23 -0.87 3.91
CA LEU A 144 0.54 -0.05 4.84
C LEU A 144 2.04 -0.05 4.49
N VAL A 145 2.58 -1.20 4.06
CA VAL A 145 3.96 -1.33 3.59
C VAL A 145 4.21 -0.45 2.37
N GLU A 146 3.32 -0.52 1.36
CA GLU A 146 3.41 0.34 0.18
C GLU A 146 3.28 1.83 0.56
N PHE A 147 2.36 2.17 1.46
CA PHE A 147 2.22 3.53 1.94
C PHE A 147 3.49 4.04 2.61
N ILE A 148 4.10 3.27 3.51
CA ILE A 148 5.33 3.65 4.22
C ILE A 148 6.50 3.76 3.26
N LEU A 149 6.62 2.85 2.29
CA LEU A 149 7.63 2.92 1.23
C LEU A 149 7.54 4.28 0.52
N ARG A 150 6.38 4.59 -0.05
CA ARG A 150 6.19 5.77 -0.90
C ARG A 150 6.19 7.08 -0.10
N ALA A 151 5.60 7.09 1.08
CA ALA A 151 5.67 8.24 2.00
C ALA A 151 7.12 8.52 2.45
N SER A 152 7.92 7.47 2.69
CA SER A 152 9.34 7.62 3.01
C SER A 152 10.14 8.17 1.84
N GLN A 153 9.84 7.75 0.60
CA GLN A 153 10.45 8.30 -0.61
C GLN A 153 10.16 9.81 -0.72
N ILE A 154 8.89 10.19 -0.65
CA ILE A 154 8.45 11.60 -0.69
C ILE A 154 9.14 12.45 0.38
N TYR A 155 9.15 11.99 1.63
CA TYR A 155 9.79 12.72 2.72
C TYR A 155 11.28 12.95 2.45
N ARG A 156 11.97 11.96 1.87
CA ARG A 156 13.39 12.06 1.54
C ARG A 156 13.64 12.98 0.35
N TYR A 157 12.83 12.93 -0.70
CA TYR A 157 12.91 13.87 -1.83
C TYR A 157 12.78 15.31 -1.34
N ARG A 158 11.79 15.58 -0.47
CA ARG A 158 11.56 16.93 0.06
C ARG A 158 12.56 17.42 1.10
N LYS A 159 13.23 16.52 1.80
CA LYS A 159 14.29 16.87 2.76
C LYS A 159 15.65 17.07 2.08
N ALA A 160 15.86 16.43 0.93
CA ALA A 160 17.08 16.54 0.14
C ALA A 160 17.04 17.68 -0.88
N ALA A 161 15.88 18.29 -1.11
CA ALA A 161 15.68 19.55 -1.83
C ALA A 161 15.94 20.75 -0.91
#